data_AF-A0A7V8NUU8-F1
#
_entry.id   AF-A0A7V8NUU8-F1
#
_cell.length_a   1.000
_cell.length_b   1.000
_cell.length_c   1.000
_cell.angle_alpha   90.00
_cell.angle_beta   90.00
_cell.angle_gamma   90.00
#
_symmetry.space_group_name_H-M   'P 1'
#
loop_
_entity.id
_entity.type
_entity.pdbx_description
1 polymer ?
#
loop_
_entity_poly.entity_id
_entity_poly.type
_entity_poly.pdbx_seq_one_letter_code
_entity_poly.pdbx_strand_id
1 'polypeptide(L)'
;VEVSTDGGKKWNKAQFQGTPQRMAHCLFTYGWQWDGNETEIMSRCVDEIGQAQPTREQIAKYWNKTFDETFSVPGLDNSVQPWKIAKDGSVTNGFA
;
A
#
# COMPACT_ATOMS: atom_id res chain seq x y z
N VAL A 1 -1.60 5.27 -9.43
CA VAL A 1 -1.72 4.36 -8.26
C VAL A 1 -1.50 2.94 -8.74
N GLU A 2 -0.76 2.16 -7.98
CA GLU A 2 -0.56 0.74 -8.21
C GLU A 2 -1.15 -0.05 -7.03
N VAL A 3 -1.74 -1.20 -7.33
CA VAL A 3 -2.34 -2.12 -6.36
C VAL A 3 -1.64 -3.47 -6.44
N SER A 4 -1.30 -4.00 -5.27
CA SER A 4 -0.84 -5.37 -5.09
C SER A 4 -1.95 -6.17 -4.40
N THR A 5 -2.10 -7.42 -4.81
CA THR A 5 -3.02 -8.40 -4.19
C THR A 5 -2.28 -9.64 -3.69
N ASP A 6 -0.95 -9.55 -3.53
CA ASP A 6 -0.08 -10.67 -3.17
C ASP A 6 1.05 -10.29 -2.19
N GLY A 7 0.82 -9.29 -1.34
CA GLY A 7 1.82 -8.84 -0.37
C GLY A 7 3.01 -8.10 -1.01
N GLY A 8 2.82 -7.49 -2.18
CA GLY A 8 3.78 -6.56 -2.79
C GLY A 8 4.76 -7.23 -3.74
N LYS A 9 4.54 -8.51 -4.06
CA LYS A 9 5.35 -9.27 -5.03
C LYS A 9 5.06 -8.79 -6.45
N LYS A 10 3.82 -8.44 -6.75
CA LYS A 10 3.41 -7.86 -8.04
C LYS A 10 2.54 -6.61 -7.86
N TRP A 11 2.86 -5.58 -8.64
CA TRP A 11 2.13 -4.32 -8.68
C TRP A 11 1.41 -4.16 -10.02
N ASN A 12 0.12 -3.82 -9.97
CA ASN A 12 -0.73 -3.65 -11.14
C ASN A 12 -1.29 -2.22 -11.15
N LYS A 13 -1.39 -1.59 -12.33
CA LYS A 13 -1.94 -0.23 -12.44
C LYS A 13 -3.42 -0.22 -12.13
N ALA A 14 -3.83 0.63 -11.19
CA ALA A 14 -5.24 0.90 -10.92
C ALA A 14 -5.80 1.95 -11.89
N GLN A 15 -7.12 1.96 -12.07
CA GLN A 15 -7.82 2.96 -12.87
C GLN A 15 -8.23 4.14 -11.99
N PHE A 16 -7.96 5.36 -12.44
CA PHE A 16 -8.49 6.56 -11.80
C PHE A 16 -9.96 6.74 -12.17
N GLN A 17 -10.77 7.09 -11.18
CA GLN A 17 -12.17 7.45 -11.36
C GLN A 17 -12.24 8.96 -11.60
N GLY A 18 -12.19 9.34 -12.87
CA GLY A 18 -12.10 10.74 -13.31
C GLY A 18 -10.66 11.23 -13.52
N THR A 19 -10.51 12.53 -13.74
CA THR A 19 -9.21 13.17 -13.98
C THR A 19 -8.56 13.58 -12.66
N PRO A 20 -7.38 13.04 -12.28
CA PRO A 20 -6.65 13.50 -11.10
C PRO A 20 -6.35 14.99 -11.20
N GLN A 21 -6.61 15.74 -10.11
CA GLN A 21 -6.30 17.16 -10.01
C GLN A 21 -5.09 17.37 -9.10
N ARG A 22 -4.31 18.42 -9.39
CA ARG A 22 -3.12 18.76 -8.59
C ARG A 22 -3.53 19.08 -7.15
N MET A 23 -2.82 18.49 -6.18
CA MET A 23 -3.03 18.69 -4.74
C MET A 23 -4.43 18.28 -4.22
N ALA A 24 -5.14 17.40 -4.94
CA ALA A 24 -6.43 16.86 -4.50
C ALA A 24 -6.37 15.34 -4.39
N HIS A 25 -7.19 14.76 -3.50
CA HIS A 25 -7.38 13.32 -3.47
C HIS A 25 -8.02 12.82 -4.77
N CYS A 26 -7.61 11.64 -5.21
CA CYS A 26 -8.14 10.99 -6.39
C CYS A 26 -8.63 9.59 -6.02
N LEU A 27 -9.88 9.31 -6.38
CA LEU A 27 -10.44 7.96 -6.27
C LEU A 27 -9.83 7.06 -7.35
N PHE A 28 -9.46 5.84 -6.96
CA PHE A 28 -8.99 4.81 -7.88
C PHE A 28 -9.68 3.49 -7.59
N THR A 29 -9.75 2.62 -8.59
CA THR A 29 -10.30 1.27 -8.48
C THR A 29 -9.39 0.26 -9.18
N TYR A 30 -9.39 -0.98 -8.68
CA TYR A 30 -8.71 -2.09 -9.32
C TYR A 30 -9.63 -3.30 -9.26
N GLY A 31 -10.06 -3.79 -10.43
CA GLY A 31 -10.89 -4.99 -10.53
C GLY A 31 -10.03 -6.21 -10.23
N TRP A 32 -10.38 -6.94 -9.18
CA TRP A 32 -9.68 -8.14 -8.76
C TRP A 32 -10.70 -9.22 -8.39
N GLN A 33 -10.49 -10.42 -8.93
CA GLN A 33 -11.24 -11.60 -8.52
C GLN A 33 -10.43 -12.33 -7.45
N TRP A 34 -10.92 -12.24 -6.21
CA TRP A 34 -10.34 -12.97 -5.10
C TRP A 34 -10.62 -14.47 -5.25
N ASP A 35 -9.59 -15.28 -5.02
CA ASP A 35 -9.66 -16.75 -5.11
C ASP A 35 -10.12 -17.40 -3.78
N GLY A 36 -10.39 -16.60 -2.75
CA GLY A 36 -10.79 -17.06 -1.42
C GLY A 36 -9.63 -17.45 -0.50
N ASN A 37 -8.38 -17.36 -0.97
CA ASN A 37 -7.21 -17.64 -0.13
C ASN A 37 -6.83 -16.42 0.70
N GLU A 38 -6.24 -16.66 1.87
CA GLU A 38 -5.68 -15.56 2.66
C GLU A 38 -4.66 -14.78 1.82
N THR A 39 -4.80 -13.46 1.79
CA THR A 39 -3.91 -12.60 1.02
C THR A 39 -3.73 -11.25 1.71
N GLU A 40 -2.76 -10.49 1.23
CA GLU A 40 -2.51 -9.12 1.65
C GLU A 40 -2.62 -8.18 0.45
N ILE A 41 -3.52 -7.20 0.56
CA ILE A 41 -3.68 -6.15 -0.43
C ILE A 41 -2.95 -4.88 0.02
N MET A 42 -2.41 -4.17 -0.95
CA MET A 42 -1.69 -2.91 -0.73
C MET A 42 -1.93 -1.96 -1.90
N SER A 43 -1.76 -0.67 -1.64
CA SER A 43 -1.68 0.34 -2.70
C SER A 43 -0.53 1.30 -2.48
N ARG A 44 0.05 1.79 -3.58
CA ARG A 44 1.07 2.85 -3.56
C ARG A 44 0.82 3.88 -4.65
N CYS A 45 1.02 5.14 -4.31
CA CYS A 45 1.00 6.24 -5.25
C CYS A 45 2.38 6.46 -5.86
N VAL A 46 2.40 6.93 -7.11
CA VAL A 46 3.58 7.46 -7.79
C VAL A 46 3.21 8.87 -8.24
N ASP A 47 4.02 9.86 -7.88
CA ASP A 47 3.80 11.26 -8.24
C ASP A 47 4.39 11.63 -9.62
N GLU A 48 4.24 12.89 -10.02
CA GLU A 48 4.70 13.40 -11.31
C GLU A 48 6.23 13.39 -11.50
N ILE A 49 7.01 13.30 -10.42
CA ILE A 49 8.48 13.19 -10.47
C ILE A 49 8.97 11.74 -10.32
N GLY A 50 8.04 10.77 -10.27
CA GLY A 50 8.35 9.36 -10.22
C GLY A 50 8.63 8.82 -8.82
N GLN A 51 8.33 9.56 -7.76
CA GLN A 51 8.48 9.07 -6.39
C GLN A 51 7.32 8.15 -6.03
N ALA A 52 7.65 6.91 -5.67
CA ALA A 52 6.69 5.96 -5.13
C ALA A 52 6.61 6.07 -3.61
N GLN A 53 5.41 5.92 -3.03
CA GLN A 53 5.26 5.79 -1.57
C GLN A 53 6.12 4.64 -1.04
N PRO A 54 6.85 4.85 0.07
CA PRO A 54 7.75 3.85 0.62
C PRO A 54 7.02 2.81 1.50
N THR A 55 7.58 1.61 1.62
CA THR A 55 7.18 0.67 2.68
C THR A 55 7.78 1.09 4.03
N ARG A 56 7.20 0.64 5.14
CA ARG A 56 7.80 0.89 6.48
C ARG A 56 9.23 0.34 6.61
N GLU A 57 9.52 -0.79 5.96
CA GLU A 57 10.89 -1.34 5.88
C GLU A 57 11.85 -0.38 5.14
N GLN A 58 11.42 0.19 4.02
CA GLN A 58 12.21 1.17 3.27
C GLN A 58 12.46 2.44 4.08
N ILE A 59 11.45 2.91 4.83
CA ILE A 59 11.59 4.04 5.76
C ILE A 59 12.60 3.68 6.86
N ALA A 60 12.48 2.52 7.49
CA ALA A 60 13.41 2.07 8.54
C ALA A 60 14.85 2.07 8.03
N LYS A 61 15.06 1.52 6.83
CA LYS A 61 16.36 1.53 6.14
C LYS A 61 16.90 2.94 5.90
N TYR A 62 16.06 3.86 5.39
CA TYR A 62 16.46 5.25 5.13
C TYR A 62 16.90 5.97 6.41
N TRP A 63 16.19 5.75 7.52
CA TRP A 63 16.48 6.35 8.82
C TRP A 63 17.51 5.58 9.66
N ASN A 64 18.09 4.50 9.12
CA ASN A 64 19.00 3.60 9.84
C ASN A 64 18.40 3.10 11.18
N LYS A 65 17.13 2.68 11.15
CA LYS A 65 16.43 2.08 12.29
C LYS A 65 16.19 0.59 12.04
N THR A 66 16.14 -0.19 13.12
CA THR A 66 15.70 -1.59 13.09
C THR A 66 14.23 -1.66 12.66
N PHE A 67 13.91 -2.57 11.74
CA PHE A 67 12.54 -2.86 11.34
C PHE A 67 12.06 -4.11 12.11
N ASP A 68 11.41 -3.88 13.24
CA ASP A 68 10.81 -4.89 14.11
C ASP A 68 9.40 -4.45 14.56
N GLU A 69 8.77 -5.21 15.45
CA GLU A 69 7.42 -4.95 15.98
C GLU A 69 7.28 -3.60 16.70
N THR A 70 8.39 -2.99 17.13
CA THR A 70 8.40 -1.69 17.80
C THR A 70 8.59 -0.52 16.84
N PHE A 71 8.83 -0.81 15.55
CA PHE A 71 9.11 0.22 14.56
C PHE A 71 7.95 1.20 14.39
N SER A 72 8.27 2.48 14.54
CA SER A 72 7.39 3.60 14.22
C SER A 72 8.03 4.50 13.18
N VAL A 73 7.22 4.93 12.20
CA VAL A 73 7.65 5.86 11.16
C VAL A 73 8.03 7.20 11.80
N PRO A 74 9.27 7.70 11.60
CA PRO A 74 9.65 9.00 12.10
C PRO A 74 8.89 10.12 11.37
N GLY A 75 8.19 10.98 12.12
CA GLY A 75 7.48 12.14 11.57
C GLY A 75 6.12 11.79 10.97
N LEU A 76 5.87 12.22 9.73
CA LEU A 76 4.61 11.97 9.02
C LEU A 76 4.64 10.59 8.35
N ASP A 77 3.56 9.83 8.47
CA ASP A 77 3.44 8.48 7.92
C ASP A 77 2.62 8.50 6.62
N ASN A 78 3.33 8.36 5.49
CA ASN A 78 2.74 8.12 4.18
C ASN A 78 3.08 6.72 3.64
N SER A 79 3.45 5.78 4.52
CA SER A 79 3.88 4.46 4.12
C SER A 79 2.75 3.67 3.44
N VAL A 80 3.15 2.70 2.62
CA VAL A 80 2.21 1.73 2.03
C VAL A 80 1.46 1.00 3.14
N GLN A 81 0.13 1.09 3.13
CA GLN A 81 -0.73 0.40 4.09
C GLN A 81 -1.12 -1.01 3.57
N PRO A 82 -0.76 -2.09 4.29
CA PRO A 82 -1.24 -3.44 4.04
C PRO A 82 -2.58 -3.70 4.73
N TRP A 83 -3.42 -4.50 4.07
CA TRP A 83 -4.63 -5.07 4.64
C TRP A 83 -4.61 -6.57 4.42
N LYS A 84 -4.67 -7.34 5.51
CA LYS A 84 -4.77 -8.80 5.46
C LYS A 84 -6.23 -9.17 5.30
N ILE A 85 -6.52 -10.00 4.30
CA ILE A 85 -7.86 -10.55 4.04
C ILE A 85 -7.78 -12.04 4.36
N ALA A 86 -8.48 -12.45 5.42
CA ALA A 86 -8.57 -13.86 5.79
C ALA A 86 -9.57 -14.62 4.89
N LYS A 87 -9.53 -15.96 4.92
CA LYS A 87 -10.40 -16.81 4.09
C LYS A 87 -11.90 -16.60 4.31
N ASP A 88 -12.29 -16.14 5.50
CA ASP A 88 -13.67 -15.82 5.84
C ASP A 88 -14.12 -14.41 5.37
N GLY A 89 -13.21 -13.67 4.71
CA GLY A 89 -13.44 -12.32 4.22
C GLY A 89 -13.21 -11.24 5.27
N SER A 90 -12.81 -11.59 6.50
CA SER A 90 -12.44 -10.59 7.50
C SER A 90 -11.18 -9.83 7.07
N VAL A 91 -11.16 -8.54 7.39
CA VAL A 91 -10.08 -7.62 7.02
C VAL A 91 -9.45 -7.05 8.27
N THR A 92 -8.12 -7.17 8.38
CA THR A 92 -7.35 -6.62 9.50
C THR A 92 -6.22 -5.73 9.01
N ASN A 93 -5.76 -4.83 9.88
CA ASN A 93 -4.59 -4.00 9.61
C ASN A 93 -3.37 -4.91 9.47
N GLY A 94 -2.65 -4.84 8.34
CA GLY A 94 -1.50 -5.71 8.10
C GLY A 94 -0.29 -5.42 9.00
N PHE A 95 -0.25 -4.23 9.63
CA PHE A 95 0.76 -3.87 10.63
C PHE A 95 0.41 -4.26 12.07
N ALA A 96 -0.81 -4.76 12.30
CA ALA A 96 -1.24 -5.29 13.59
C ALA A 96 -0.84 -6.76 13.76
#